data_AF-A0A9Q0DI24-F1
#
_entry.id   AF-A0A9Q0DI24-F1
#
_cell.length_a   1.000
_cell.length_b   1.000
_cell.length_c   1.000
_cell.angle_alpha   90.00
_cell.angle_beta   90.00
_cell.angle_gamma   90.00
#
_symmetry.space_group_name_H-M   'P 1'
#
loop_
_entity.id
_entity.type
_entity.pdbx_description
1 polymer ?
#
loop_
_entity_poly.entity_id
_entity_poly.type
_entity_poly.pdbx_seq_one_letter_code
_entity_poly.pdbx_strand_id
1 'polypeptide(L)'
;MFAHSGRSYVREADKVAWSGRSYVSEADTVVWSGRSYVREADTVVWSGRSYVREADTVVWSGRSYVSEADTVVRSGRSYVREADTVVWSGRSYVREADTVVWSGRSYVREADTVVWSGRSYVREADTVVWSGRSYVREADTVVWSGRSYVREADTG
;
A
#
# COMPACT_ATOMS: atom_id res chain seq x y z
N MET A 1 -21.87 -6.62 -13.91
CA MET A 1 -21.66 -7.31 -12.60
C MET A 1 -21.65 -8.83 -12.78
N PHE A 2 -20.50 -9.47 -12.65
CA PHE A 2 -20.41 -10.93 -12.50
C PHE A 2 -20.39 -11.32 -11.02
N ALA A 3 -21.31 -12.18 -10.59
CA ALA A 3 -21.42 -12.66 -9.22
C ALA A 3 -21.60 -14.19 -9.17
N HIS A 4 -20.66 -14.89 -8.52
CA HIS A 4 -20.63 -16.35 -8.34
C HIS A 4 -19.68 -16.74 -7.19
N SER A 5 -19.66 -18.02 -6.82
CA SER A 5 -18.79 -18.59 -5.79
C SER A 5 -17.95 -19.74 -6.34
N GLY A 6 -16.65 -19.81 -5.99
CA GLY A 6 -15.78 -20.96 -6.33
C GLY A 6 -14.45 -20.56 -6.94
N ARG A 7 -14.15 -21.06 -8.16
CA ARG A 7 -13.02 -20.64 -9.00
C ARG A 7 -13.52 -19.94 -10.26
N SER A 8 -12.92 -18.82 -10.64
CA SER A 8 -13.20 -18.14 -11.92
C SER A 8 -11.97 -17.56 -12.58
N TYR A 9 -12.11 -17.33 -13.88
CA TYR A 9 -11.27 -16.46 -14.70
C TYR A 9 -12.22 -15.45 -15.36
N VAL A 10 -11.95 -14.16 -15.18
CA VAL A 10 -12.62 -13.06 -15.87
C VAL A 10 -11.59 -12.43 -16.80
N ARG A 11 -11.92 -12.30 -18.08
CA ARG A 11 -11.07 -11.58 -19.03
C ARG A 11 -11.25 -10.08 -18.87
N GLU A 12 -12.50 -9.63 -19.01
CA GLU A 12 -12.90 -8.24 -19.15
C GLU A 12 -14.29 -8.12 -18.53
N ALA A 13 -14.50 -7.14 -17.64
CA ALA A 13 -15.81 -6.85 -17.06
C ALA A 13 -15.80 -5.52 -16.28
N ASP A 14 -16.69 -4.59 -16.60
CA ASP A 14 -16.88 -3.35 -15.85
C ASP A 14 -16.97 -3.56 -14.32
N LYS A 15 -17.75 -4.57 -13.87
CA LYS A 15 -17.90 -4.88 -12.44
C LYS A 15 -17.83 -6.37 -12.13
N VAL A 16 -16.93 -6.76 -11.23
CA VAL A 16 -16.74 -8.13 -10.72
C VAL A 16 -17.01 -8.19 -9.21
N ALA A 17 -17.81 -9.15 -8.75
CA ALA A 17 -18.12 -9.38 -7.34
C ALA A 17 -17.94 -10.87 -6.98
N TRP A 18 -16.85 -11.26 -6.30
CA TRP A 18 -16.47 -12.68 -6.16
C TRP A 18 -16.31 -13.19 -4.72
N SER A 19 -16.60 -14.49 -4.51
CA SER A 19 -16.21 -15.22 -3.30
C SER A 19 -15.45 -16.52 -3.62
N GLY A 20 -14.26 -16.69 -3.04
CA GLY A 20 -13.42 -17.88 -3.22
C GLY A 20 -12.06 -17.60 -3.85
N ARG A 21 -11.83 -18.09 -5.07
CA ARG A 21 -10.63 -17.79 -5.88
C ARG A 21 -10.98 -17.22 -7.25
N SER A 22 -10.33 -16.13 -7.65
CA SER A 22 -10.50 -15.52 -8.98
C SER A 22 -9.17 -15.14 -9.62
N TYR A 23 -9.16 -15.10 -10.96
CA TYR A 23 -8.22 -14.32 -11.77
C TYR A 23 -9.04 -13.30 -12.55
N VAL A 24 -8.58 -12.06 -12.62
CA VAL A 24 -9.14 -10.99 -13.46
C VAL A 24 -8.01 -10.42 -14.32
N SER A 25 -8.18 -10.33 -15.64
CA SER A 25 -7.26 -9.53 -16.46
C SER A 25 -7.62 -8.05 -16.33
N GLU A 26 -8.76 -7.61 -16.88
CA GLU A 26 -9.16 -6.20 -16.95
C GLU A 26 -10.57 -6.00 -16.32
N ALA A 27 -10.77 -4.97 -15.47
CA ALA A 27 -12.08 -4.61 -14.90
C ALA A 27 -12.10 -3.27 -14.13
N ASP A 28 -12.98 -2.31 -14.46
CA ASP A 28 -13.08 -1.00 -13.79
C ASP A 28 -13.28 -1.14 -12.25
N THR A 29 -14.06 -2.13 -11.81
CA THR A 29 -14.25 -2.39 -10.37
C THR A 29 -14.23 -3.88 -10.03
N VAL A 30 -13.26 -4.29 -9.20
CA VAL A 30 -13.18 -5.65 -8.64
C VAL A 30 -13.45 -5.64 -7.14
N VAL A 31 -14.53 -6.30 -6.72
CA VAL A 31 -14.85 -6.54 -5.31
C VAL A 31 -14.73 -8.04 -5.00
N TRP A 32 -13.99 -8.46 -3.96
CA TRP A 32 -14.00 -9.89 -3.55
C TRP A 32 -13.76 -10.19 -2.07
N SER A 33 -14.07 -11.44 -1.70
CA SER A 33 -13.62 -12.08 -0.46
C SER A 33 -12.91 -13.42 -0.76
N GLY A 34 -11.69 -13.60 -0.25
CA GLY A 34 -10.90 -14.82 -0.45
C GLY A 34 -9.50 -14.61 -1.01
N ARG A 35 -9.21 -15.14 -2.21
CA ARG A 35 -7.92 -15.00 -2.90
C ARG A 35 -8.08 -14.58 -4.36
N SER A 36 -7.46 -13.49 -4.79
CA SER A 36 -7.45 -13.12 -6.23
C SER A 36 -6.04 -12.94 -6.79
N TYR A 37 -5.97 -12.96 -8.11
CA TYR A 37 -5.00 -12.21 -8.90
C TYR A 37 -5.78 -11.20 -9.75
N VAL A 38 -5.37 -9.93 -9.74
CA VAL A 38 -5.88 -8.88 -10.64
C VAL A 38 -4.69 -8.36 -11.44
N ARG A 39 -4.83 -8.24 -12.76
CA ARG A 39 -3.81 -7.64 -13.61
C ARG A 39 -4.01 -6.11 -13.66
N GLU A 40 -5.07 -5.63 -14.29
CA GLU A 40 -5.37 -4.20 -14.49
C GLU A 40 -6.81 -3.90 -14.01
N ALA A 41 -7.01 -2.89 -13.16
CA ALA A 41 -8.35 -2.49 -12.65
C ALA A 41 -8.36 -1.14 -11.91
N ASP A 42 -9.15 -0.17 -12.35
CA ASP A 42 -9.22 1.20 -11.80
C ASP A 42 -9.49 1.19 -10.28
N THR A 43 -10.42 0.34 -9.81
CA THR A 43 -10.80 0.25 -8.39
C THR A 43 -10.87 -1.19 -7.88
N VAL A 44 -10.13 -1.48 -6.81
CA VAL A 44 -9.95 -2.84 -6.28
C VAL A 44 -10.25 -2.89 -4.78
N VAL A 45 -11.31 -3.61 -4.37
CA VAL A 45 -11.83 -3.62 -2.99
C VAL A 45 -11.98 -5.04 -2.42
N TRP A 46 -11.38 -5.37 -1.26
CA TRP A 46 -11.47 -6.75 -0.74
C TRP A 46 -11.21 -7.02 0.75
N SER A 47 -11.51 -8.27 1.12
CA SER A 47 -10.95 -8.94 2.30
C SER A 47 -10.23 -10.25 1.93
N GLY A 48 -9.03 -10.48 2.50
CA GLY A 48 -8.33 -11.75 2.39
C GLY A 48 -6.89 -11.67 1.86
N ARG A 49 -6.63 -12.24 0.67
CA ARG A 49 -5.30 -12.25 0.02
C ARG A 49 -5.36 -11.87 -1.46
N SER A 50 -4.34 -11.20 -1.97
CA SER A 50 -4.17 -11.05 -3.43
C SER A 50 -2.78 -10.63 -3.87
N TYR A 51 -2.60 -10.74 -5.18
CA TYR A 51 -1.66 -9.96 -5.97
C TYR A 51 -2.50 -9.03 -6.87
N VAL A 52 -2.14 -7.75 -6.93
CA VAL A 52 -2.61 -6.79 -7.94
C VAL A 52 -1.37 -6.33 -8.69
N ARG A 53 -1.42 -6.24 -10.02
CA ARG A 53 -0.31 -5.69 -10.81
C ARG A 53 -0.45 -4.16 -10.89
N GLU A 54 -1.44 -3.65 -11.61
CA GLU A 54 -1.72 -2.23 -11.85
C GLU A 54 -3.17 -1.90 -11.41
N ALA A 55 -3.38 -0.80 -10.67
CA ALA A 55 -4.71 -0.33 -10.26
C ALA A 55 -4.70 1.08 -9.60
N ASP A 56 -5.42 2.05 -10.15
CA ASP A 56 -5.47 3.44 -9.68
C ASP A 56 -5.83 3.55 -8.18
N THR A 57 -6.83 2.78 -7.72
CA THR A 57 -7.32 2.82 -6.33
C THR A 57 -7.49 1.44 -5.71
N VAL A 58 -6.86 1.23 -4.55
CA VAL A 58 -6.73 -0.08 -3.91
C VAL A 58 -7.08 -0.03 -2.42
N VAL A 59 -8.22 -0.63 -2.03
CA VAL A 59 -8.84 -0.47 -0.68
C VAL A 59 -9.19 -1.82 -0.02
N TRP A 60 -8.60 -2.17 1.13
CA TRP A 60 -8.75 -3.55 1.64
C TRP A 60 -8.34 -3.83 3.08
N SER A 61 -8.63 -5.07 3.51
CA SER A 61 -8.01 -5.71 4.68
C SER A 61 -7.40 -7.08 4.37
N GLY A 62 -6.22 -7.36 4.92
CA GLY A 62 -5.67 -8.72 4.98
C GLY A 62 -4.17 -8.83 4.68
N ARG A 63 -3.82 -9.51 3.58
CA ARG A 63 -2.43 -9.63 3.08
C ARG A 63 -2.38 -9.36 1.58
N SER A 64 -1.35 -8.70 1.07
CA SER A 64 -1.27 -8.46 -0.39
C SER A 64 0.11 -8.08 -0.93
N TYR A 65 0.16 -8.02 -2.26
CA TYR A 65 1.16 -7.37 -3.08
C TYR A 65 0.47 -6.36 -4.02
N VAL A 66 1.07 -5.19 -4.26
CA VAL A 66 0.82 -4.30 -5.43
C VAL A 66 2.16 -4.14 -6.15
N SER A 67 2.14 -4.14 -7.48
CA SER A 67 3.24 -3.53 -8.24
C SER A 67 3.03 -2.03 -8.28
N GLU A 68 2.09 -1.54 -9.09
CA GLU A 68 1.83 -0.13 -9.34
C GLU A 68 0.38 0.25 -8.95
N ALA A 69 0.20 1.40 -8.28
CA ALA A 69 -1.13 1.94 -7.91
C ALA A 69 -1.08 3.37 -7.34
N ASP A 70 -1.76 4.34 -7.95
CA ASP A 70 -1.77 5.75 -7.53
C ASP A 70 -2.19 5.92 -6.05
N THR A 71 -3.27 5.24 -5.62
CA THR A 71 -3.85 5.38 -4.28
C THR A 71 -4.08 4.05 -3.59
N VAL A 72 -3.48 3.91 -2.40
CA VAL A 72 -3.35 2.63 -1.68
C VAL A 72 -3.79 2.81 -0.22
N VAL A 73 -5.08 2.55 0.10
CA VAL A 73 -5.69 2.75 1.43
C VAL A 73 -5.98 1.42 2.17
N ARG A 74 -5.14 1.02 3.14
CA ARG A 74 -5.09 -0.38 3.61
C ARG A 74 -5.15 -0.65 5.11
N SER A 75 -5.47 -1.91 5.43
CA SER A 75 -5.17 -2.54 6.73
C SER A 75 -4.56 -3.96 6.62
N GLY A 76 -3.70 -4.34 7.59
CA GLY A 76 -3.19 -5.72 7.73
C GLY A 76 -1.69 -5.89 7.44
N ARG A 77 -1.31 -6.54 6.32
CA ARG A 77 0.08 -6.68 5.84
C ARG A 77 0.25 -6.46 4.32
N SER A 78 1.30 -5.76 3.87
CA SER A 78 1.63 -5.59 2.43
C SER A 78 3.09 -5.81 2.06
N TYR A 79 3.26 -6.00 0.75
CA TYR A 79 4.28 -5.32 -0.04
C TYR A 79 3.59 -4.34 -1.02
N VAL A 80 4.14 -3.15 -1.20
CA VAL A 80 3.82 -2.18 -2.27
C VAL A 80 5.13 -1.87 -2.97
N ARG A 81 5.14 -1.88 -4.31
CA ARG A 81 6.34 -1.52 -5.08
C ARG A 81 6.33 -0.02 -5.34
N GLU A 82 5.52 0.46 -6.28
CA GLU A 82 5.44 1.86 -6.70
C GLU A 82 3.99 2.38 -6.49
N ALA A 83 3.80 3.54 -5.84
CA ALA A 83 2.47 4.11 -5.56
C ALA A 83 2.51 5.57 -5.04
N ASP A 84 1.89 6.53 -5.72
CA ASP A 84 1.92 7.97 -5.37
C ASP A 84 1.47 8.22 -3.91
N THR A 85 0.41 7.54 -3.44
CA THR A 85 -0.15 7.73 -2.10
C THR A 85 -0.46 6.41 -1.39
N VAL A 86 0.24 6.14 -0.28
CA VAL A 86 0.04 4.97 0.60
C VAL A 86 -0.48 5.39 1.98
N VAL A 87 -1.75 5.07 2.28
CA VAL A 87 -2.41 5.34 3.58
C VAL A 87 -2.70 4.03 4.32
N TRP A 88 -2.27 3.87 5.58
CA TRP A 88 -2.23 2.53 6.18
C TRP A 88 -2.37 2.41 7.71
N SER A 89 -3.04 1.33 8.19
CA SER A 89 -2.89 0.80 9.57
C SER A 89 -2.46 -0.70 9.66
N GLY A 90 -1.26 -1.01 10.22
CA GLY A 90 -0.75 -2.39 10.34
C GLY A 90 0.77 -2.59 10.11
N ARG A 91 1.15 -3.33 9.05
CA ARG A 91 2.56 -3.60 8.66
C ARG A 91 2.79 -3.52 7.15
N SER A 92 3.85 -2.87 6.67
CA SER A 92 4.19 -2.82 5.24
C SER A 92 5.67 -3.03 4.95
N TYR A 93 5.93 -3.27 3.68
CA TYR A 93 7.08 -2.73 2.96
C TYR A 93 6.53 -1.85 1.82
N VAL A 94 7.07 -0.64 1.65
CA VAL A 94 6.88 0.25 0.50
C VAL A 94 8.26 0.46 -0.13
N ARG A 95 8.35 0.37 -1.47
CA ARG A 95 9.62 0.60 -2.18
C ARG A 95 9.74 2.07 -2.59
N GLU A 96 8.89 2.56 -3.48
CA GLU A 96 8.88 3.93 -4.00
C GLU A 96 7.45 4.50 -3.88
N ALA A 97 7.28 5.70 -3.31
CA ALA A 97 5.97 6.35 -3.12
C ALA A 97 6.07 7.83 -2.70
N ASP A 98 5.51 8.77 -3.47
CA ASP A 98 5.58 10.21 -3.19
C ASP A 98 5.08 10.56 -1.76
N THR A 99 3.98 9.95 -1.32
CA THR A 99 3.38 10.19 0.00
C THR A 99 3.03 8.91 0.74
N VAL A 100 3.61 8.72 1.94
CA VAL A 100 3.33 7.58 2.84
C VAL A 100 2.78 8.06 4.17
N VAL A 101 1.48 7.84 4.42
CA VAL A 101 0.77 8.15 5.67
C VAL A 101 0.50 6.87 6.47
N TRP A 102 1.11 6.75 7.65
CA TRP A 102 1.31 5.45 8.27
C TRP A 102 0.95 5.34 9.76
N SER A 103 0.30 4.23 10.14
CA SER A 103 0.17 3.78 11.53
C SER A 103 0.60 2.32 11.73
N GLY A 104 1.52 2.07 12.67
CA GLY A 104 1.92 0.71 13.09
C GLY A 104 3.40 0.40 12.89
N ARG A 105 3.76 -0.42 11.88
CA ARG A 105 5.16 -0.78 11.54
C ARG A 105 5.46 -0.72 10.03
N SER A 106 6.13 0.32 9.57
CA SER A 106 6.56 0.48 8.16
C SER A 106 8.03 0.14 7.94
N TYR A 107 8.34 -0.27 6.71
CA TYR A 107 9.62 -0.03 6.06
C TYR A 107 9.30 0.75 4.78
N VAL A 108 9.95 1.91 4.60
CA VAL A 108 9.90 2.72 3.37
C VAL A 108 11.34 2.80 2.84
N ARG A 109 11.52 2.61 1.54
CA ARG A 109 12.82 2.77 0.90
C ARG A 109 12.99 4.22 0.41
N GLU A 110 12.28 4.64 -0.63
CA GLU A 110 12.34 5.99 -1.21
C GLU A 110 10.93 6.62 -1.21
N ALA A 111 10.79 7.87 -0.75
CA ALA A 111 9.50 8.59 -0.67
C ALA A 111 9.63 10.09 -0.34
N ASP A 112 9.10 11.00 -1.16
CA ASP A 112 9.21 12.46 -0.97
C ASP A 112 8.63 12.93 0.39
N THR A 113 7.53 12.33 0.85
CA THR A 113 6.89 12.67 2.14
C THR A 113 6.48 11.43 2.93
N VAL A 114 7.02 11.26 4.14
CA VAL A 114 6.66 10.18 5.06
C VAL A 114 6.11 10.74 6.38
N VAL A 115 4.83 10.50 6.65
CA VAL A 115 4.13 10.91 7.87
C VAL A 115 3.72 9.67 8.67
N TRP A 116 4.17 9.48 9.92
CA TRP A 116 3.80 8.28 10.67
C TRP A 116 3.60 8.39 12.19
N SER A 117 2.82 7.42 12.69
CA SER A 117 2.76 7.04 14.09
C SER A 117 3.21 5.59 14.33
N GLY A 118 4.05 5.36 15.34
CA GLY A 118 4.41 4.02 15.81
C GLY A 118 5.89 3.68 15.64
N ARG A 119 6.22 2.80 14.67
CA ARG A 119 7.59 2.40 14.34
C ARG A 119 7.85 2.44 12.84
N SER A 120 8.88 3.15 12.40
CA SER A 120 9.34 3.15 11.00
C SER A 120 10.79 2.69 10.87
N TYR A 121 11.13 2.26 9.66
CA TYR A 121 12.43 2.46 9.05
C TYR A 121 12.18 3.24 7.75
N VAL A 122 12.90 4.34 7.53
CA VAL A 122 12.93 5.10 6.28
C VAL A 122 14.39 5.11 5.80
N ARG A 123 14.62 4.87 4.51
CA ARG A 123 15.97 4.92 3.94
C ARG A 123 16.28 6.33 3.42
N GLU A 124 15.57 6.78 2.40
CA GLU A 124 15.73 8.08 1.74
C GLU A 124 14.34 8.75 1.62
N ALA A 125 14.19 10.00 2.06
CA ALA A 125 12.93 10.76 1.99
C ALA A 125 13.09 12.26 2.26
N ASP A 126 12.62 13.14 1.38
CA ASP A 126 12.79 14.59 1.50
C ASP A 126 12.15 15.15 2.79
N THR A 127 10.88 14.85 3.05
CA THR A 127 10.12 15.35 4.22
C THR A 127 9.63 14.22 5.13
N VAL A 128 9.97 14.31 6.42
CA VAL A 128 9.89 13.21 7.36
C VAL A 128 9.27 13.66 8.69
N VAL A 129 8.00 13.31 8.93
CA VAL A 129 7.19 13.80 10.07
C VAL A 129 6.69 12.65 10.95
N TRP A 130 6.96 12.64 12.26
CA TRP A 130 6.52 11.50 13.08
C TRP A 130 6.21 11.68 14.57
N SER A 131 5.51 10.65 15.09
CA SER A 131 5.43 10.33 16.50
C SER A 131 5.78 8.86 16.80
N GLY A 132 6.70 8.62 17.74
CA GLY A 132 6.95 7.28 18.29
C GLY A 132 8.43 6.86 18.31
N ARG A 133 8.78 5.87 17.47
CA ARG A 133 10.16 5.39 17.28
C ARG A 133 10.53 5.33 15.81
N SER A 134 11.75 5.72 15.46
CA SER A 134 12.21 5.73 14.08
C SER A 134 13.68 5.36 13.89
N TYR A 135 13.98 4.91 12.68
CA TYR A 135 15.29 4.97 12.06
C TYR A 135 15.11 5.66 10.71
N VAL A 136 15.83 6.76 10.49
CA VAL A 136 15.89 7.48 9.22
C VAL A 136 17.36 7.49 8.80
N ARG A 137 17.67 7.21 7.54
CA ARG A 137 19.04 7.22 7.04
C ARG A 137 19.40 8.59 6.45
N GLU A 138 18.70 9.02 5.40
CA GLU A 138 18.90 10.30 4.69
C GLU A 138 17.55 11.02 4.54
N ALA A 139 17.48 12.32 4.89
CA ALA A 139 16.27 13.16 4.77
C ALA A 139 16.51 14.68 4.85
N ASP A 140 15.86 15.47 4.01
CA ASP A 140 16.12 16.93 3.87
C ASP A 140 15.34 17.80 4.88
N THR A 141 14.25 17.30 5.47
CA THR A 141 13.43 18.01 6.45
C THR A 141 12.76 17.04 7.43
N VAL A 142 12.96 17.29 8.73
CA VAL A 142 12.81 16.26 9.77
C VAL A 142 12.08 16.84 11.00
N VAL A 143 10.84 16.39 11.27
CA VAL A 143 9.97 16.93 12.34
C VAL A 143 9.46 15.80 13.24
N TRP A 144 9.72 15.85 14.56
CA TRP A 144 9.46 14.67 15.40
C TRP A 144 8.97 14.86 16.84
N SER A 145 8.32 13.80 17.32
CA SER A 145 8.06 13.53 18.73
C SER A 145 8.43 12.07 19.08
N GLY A 146 9.08 11.86 20.23
CA GLY A 146 9.46 10.53 20.72
C GLY A 146 10.96 10.25 20.62
N ARG A 147 11.35 9.06 20.15
CA ARG A 147 12.75 8.63 20.03
C ARG A 147 13.12 8.34 18.57
N SER A 148 14.34 8.66 18.20
CA SER A 148 14.82 8.50 16.83
C SER A 148 16.29 8.13 16.77
N TYR A 149 16.68 7.62 15.61
CA TYR A 149 18.03 7.71 15.10
C TYR A 149 17.90 8.26 13.67
N VAL A 150 18.61 9.35 13.40
CA VAL A 150 18.77 9.95 12.07
C VAL A 150 20.28 9.93 11.81
N ARG A 151 20.72 9.49 10.62
CA ARG A 151 22.16 9.50 10.30
C ARG A 151 22.56 10.83 9.66
N GLU A 152 21.94 11.14 8.52
CA GLU A 152 22.16 12.34 7.74
C GLU A 152 20.81 13.02 7.55
N ALA A 153 20.75 14.31 7.92
CA ALA A 153 19.63 15.17 7.61
C ALA A 153 20.08 16.62 7.69
N ASP A 154 19.64 17.43 6.72
CA ASP A 154 19.72 18.87 6.85
C ASP A 154 18.63 19.36 7.83
N THR A 155 19.02 20.30 8.69
CA THR A 155 18.13 20.88 9.70
C THR A 155 18.07 22.38 9.50
N GLY A 156 16.98 22.84 8.87
CA GLY A 156 16.61 24.25 8.77
C GLY A 156 15.98 24.80 10.05
#